data_AF-A0ABD5SE46-F1
#
_entry.id   AF-A0ABD5SE46-F1
#
_cell.length_a   1.000
_cell.length_b   1.000
_cell.length_c   1.000
_cell.angle_alpha   90.00
_cell.angle_beta   90.00
_cell.angle_gamma   90.00
#
_symmetry.space_group_name_H-M   'P 1'
#
loop_
_entity.id
_entity.type
_entity.pdbx_description
1 polymer ?
#
loop_
_entity_poly.entity_id
_entity_poly.type
_entity_poly.pdbx_seq_one_letter_code
_entity_poly.pdbx_strand_id
1 'polypeptide(L)'
;MQLRDALDDYKRTTGHGRLFPGERRTVTGRFTGGDGRLVHVDPGGGLRDFGYPLTGRTGLVRSRFGLAVDGDVTWFDEAAAEQRYVDDTTVVETVHETDRATVRRHDVALGEAHLTHATIDPAEDAAFDADDASLVVY
;
A
#
# COMPACT_ATOMS: atom_id res chain seq x y z
N MET A 1 22.44 -4.63 15.90
CA MET A 1 21.07 -4.94 16.32
C MET A 1 20.88 -6.45 16.13
N GLN A 2 20.60 -7.21 17.20
CA GLN A 2 20.41 -8.66 17.11
C GLN A 2 18.92 -9.02 17.08
N LEU A 3 18.57 -10.19 16.54
CA LEU A 3 17.18 -10.70 16.45
C LEU A 3 16.45 -10.69 17.81
N ARG A 4 17.19 -10.89 18.90
CA ARG A 4 16.66 -10.86 20.28
C ARG A 4 16.19 -9.47 20.68
N ASP A 5 16.94 -8.42 20.31
CA ASP A 5 16.59 -7.04 20.61
C ASP A 5 15.30 -6.64 19.89
N ALA A 6 15.13 -7.07 18.63
CA ALA A 6 13.93 -6.80 17.83
C ALA A 6 12.67 -7.51 18.39
N LEU A 7 12.83 -8.75 18.86
CA LEU A 7 11.73 -9.52 19.48
C LEU A 7 11.31 -8.94 20.84
N ASP A 8 12.27 -8.50 21.66
CA ASP A 8 11.98 -7.88 22.96
C ASP A 8 11.38 -6.48 22.82
N ASP A 9 11.74 -5.75 21.76
CA ASP A 9 11.12 -4.47 21.44
C ASP A 9 9.68 -4.65 20.93
N TYR A 10 9.43 -5.62 20.04
CA TYR A 10 8.07 -5.99 19.62
C TYR A 10 7.18 -6.37 20.81
N LYS A 11 7.62 -7.29 21.67
CA LYS A 11 6.84 -7.75 22.83
C LYS A 11 6.48 -6.63 23.80
N ARG A 12 7.41 -5.71 24.05
CA ARG A 12 7.16 -4.56 24.94
C ARG A 12 6.18 -3.55 24.36
N THR A 13 6.05 -3.50 23.05
CA THR A 13 5.32 -2.42 22.38
C THR A 13 4.03 -2.91 21.71
N THR A 14 3.78 -4.22 21.61
CA THR A 14 2.65 -4.86 20.90
C THR A 14 1.27 -4.25 21.22
N GLY A 15 1.04 -3.72 22.43
CA GLY A 15 -0.23 -3.09 22.84
C GLY A 15 -0.33 -1.56 22.67
N HIS A 16 0.67 -0.90 22.12
CA HIS A 16 0.74 0.57 22.05
C HIS A 16 0.69 1.09 20.60
N GLY A 17 -0.36 1.82 20.25
CA GLY A 17 -0.66 2.17 18.85
C GLY A 17 0.19 3.29 18.23
N ARG A 18 0.98 4.06 18.99
CA ARG A 18 1.68 5.28 18.47
C ARG A 18 3.00 5.65 19.19
N LEU A 19 3.71 4.71 19.80
CA LEU A 19 4.89 5.07 20.63
C LEU A 19 6.07 5.66 19.84
N PHE A 20 6.18 5.40 18.54
CA PHE A 20 7.23 5.98 17.72
C PHE A 20 6.64 6.74 16.52
N PRO A 21 6.96 8.04 16.35
CA PRO A 21 6.49 8.86 15.23
C PRO A 21 6.87 8.35 13.83
N GLY A 22 7.71 7.31 13.72
CA GLY A 22 8.12 6.69 12.45
C GLY A 22 7.77 5.19 12.32
N GLU A 23 7.20 4.56 13.35
CA GLU A 23 6.84 3.14 13.31
C GLU A 23 5.38 2.98 12.86
N ARG A 24 5.14 3.06 11.55
CA ARG A 24 3.88 2.53 11.00
C ARG A 24 4.01 1.02 10.97
N ARG A 25 3.43 0.38 11.99
CA ARG A 25 3.40 -1.07 12.11
C ARG A 25 2.65 -1.66 10.93
N THR A 26 3.25 -2.63 10.26
CA THR A 26 2.62 -3.48 9.25
C THR A 26 1.73 -4.54 9.88
N VAL A 27 1.02 -4.19 10.96
CA VAL A 27 0.05 -5.08 11.64
C VAL A 27 -1.23 -5.24 10.82
N THR A 28 -1.46 -4.31 9.91
CA THR A 28 -2.50 -4.32 8.90
C THR A 28 -1.86 -4.34 7.52
N GLY A 29 -2.65 -4.69 6.50
CA GLY A 29 -2.16 -4.80 5.13
C GLY A 29 -1.65 -6.20 4.79
N ARG A 30 -0.99 -6.30 3.64
CA ARG A 30 -0.48 -7.56 3.08
C ARG A 30 0.90 -7.37 2.52
N PHE A 31 1.61 -8.48 2.36
CA PHE A 31 2.90 -8.50 1.69
C PHE A 31 2.75 -9.08 0.30
N THR A 32 3.41 -8.44 -0.67
CA THR A 32 3.74 -9.06 -1.95
C THR A 32 5.24 -9.31 -2.00
N GLY A 33 5.64 -10.46 -2.52
CA GLY A 33 7.03 -10.87 -2.51
C GLY A 33 7.29 -12.18 -3.25
N GLY A 34 8.57 -12.45 -3.44
CA GLY A 34 9.09 -13.66 -4.05
C GLY A 34 10.61 -13.68 -3.93
N ASP A 35 11.29 -14.30 -4.89
CA ASP A 35 12.76 -14.33 -4.93
C ASP A 35 13.30 -12.94 -5.32
N GLY A 36 13.63 -12.13 -4.32
CA GLY A 36 14.40 -10.90 -4.52
C GLY A 36 13.70 -9.59 -4.16
N ARG A 37 12.44 -9.56 -3.72
CA ARG A 37 11.88 -8.34 -3.10
C ARG A 37 10.70 -8.71 -2.21
N LEU A 38 10.54 -7.94 -1.13
CA LEU A 38 9.41 -8.04 -0.23
C LEU A 38 8.87 -6.64 0.01
N VAL A 39 7.62 -6.41 -0.39
CA VAL A 39 6.95 -5.11 -0.26
C VAL A 39 5.71 -5.29 0.59
N HIS A 40 5.56 -4.45 1.60
CA HIS A 40 4.32 -4.31 2.35
C HIS A 40 3.41 -3.30 1.63
N VAL A 41 2.15 -3.70 1.48
CA VAL A 41 1.07 -2.92 0.89
C VAL A 41 0.07 -2.58 2.00
N ASP A 42 0.07 -1.31 2.40
CA ASP A 42 -0.83 -0.78 3.40
C ASP A 42 -2.24 -0.54 2.80
N PRO A 43 -3.34 -0.86 3.52
CA PRO A 43 -4.69 -0.64 3.03
C PRO A 43 -5.03 0.84 2.79
N GLY A 44 -4.38 1.77 3.48
CA GLY A 44 -4.48 3.22 3.21
C GLY A 44 -3.66 3.66 2.00
N GLY A 45 -3.13 2.72 1.23
CA GLY A 45 -2.48 2.95 -0.03
C GLY A 45 -0.97 3.09 0.04
N GLY A 46 -0.35 3.13 1.21
CA GLY A 46 1.11 3.23 1.32
C GLY A 46 1.86 1.95 0.91
N LEU A 47 3.09 2.10 0.43
CA LEU A 47 4.04 1.02 0.18
C LEU A 47 5.29 1.19 1.05
N ARG A 48 5.82 0.06 1.53
CA ARG A 48 7.09 0.00 2.26
C ARG A 48 7.90 -1.21 1.84
N ASP A 49 9.17 -1.00 1.55
CA ASP A 49 10.09 -2.06 1.14
C ASP A 49 10.80 -2.69 2.35
N PHE A 50 10.82 -4.02 2.36
CA PHE A 50 11.50 -4.87 3.34
C PHE A 50 12.58 -5.75 2.70
N GLY A 51 12.91 -5.52 1.43
CA GLY A 51 13.89 -6.26 0.65
C GLY A 51 15.35 -5.96 0.99
N TYR A 52 15.66 -4.93 1.80
CA TYR A 52 17.06 -4.56 2.10
C TYR A 52 17.92 -5.72 2.65
N PRO A 53 17.46 -6.53 3.63
CA PRO A 53 18.24 -7.68 4.08
C PRO A 53 18.42 -8.78 3.02
N LEU A 54 17.57 -8.81 1.98
CA LEU A 54 17.56 -9.84 0.94
C LEU A 54 18.30 -9.41 -0.34
N THR A 55 18.39 -8.11 -0.59
CA THR A 55 18.83 -7.54 -1.88
C THR A 55 19.98 -6.55 -1.77
N GLY A 56 20.25 -6.05 -0.56
CA GLY A 56 21.15 -4.91 -0.35
C GLY A 56 20.61 -3.57 -0.86
N ARG A 57 19.37 -3.52 -1.38
CA ARG A 57 18.75 -2.30 -1.91
C ARG A 57 17.72 -1.75 -0.94
N THR A 58 17.70 -0.44 -0.79
CA THR A 58 16.63 0.29 -0.09
C THR A 58 15.75 0.94 -1.16
N GLY A 59 14.44 0.86 -1.00
CA GLY A 59 13.51 1.53 -1.91
C GLY A 59 12.27 1.94 -1.13
N LEU A 60 11.67 3.09 -1.44
CA LEU A 60 10.42 3.55 -0.82
C LEU A 60 10.46 3.74 0.71
N VAL A 61 10.91 4.92 1.15
CA VAL A 61 10.79 5.39 2.54
C VAL A 61 9.32 5.70 2.89
N ARG A 62 8.61 6.30 1.93
CA ARG A 62 7.18 6.63 1.99
C ARG A 62 6.61 6.62 0.58
N SER A 63 5.36 6.20 0.46
CA SER A 63 4.50 6.54 -0.67
C SER A 63 3.11 6.86 -0.16
N ARG A 64 2.40 7.71 -0.88
CA ARG A 64 0.97 7.95 -0.72
C ARG A 64 0.32 7.89 -2.09
N PHE A 65 -0.77 7.14 -2.21
CA PHE A 65 -1.55 7.02 -3.44
C PHE A 65 -2.86 7.80 -3.31
N GLY A 66 -3.31 8.36 -4.42
CA GLY A 66 -4.58 9.06 -4.49
C GLY A 66 -5.17 9.04 -5.89
N LEU A 67 -6.42 9.48 -5.96
CA LEU A 67 -7.17 9.71 -7.18
C LEU A 67 -7.19 11.20 -7.47
N ALA A 68 -6.65 11.62 -8.61
CA ALA A 68 -6.75 13.00 -9.09
C ALA A 68 -7.85 13.10 -10.16
N VAL A 69 -8.77 14.04 -9.95
CA VAL A 69 -9.86 14.40 -10.88
C VAL A 69 -9.92 15.92 -10.93
N ASP A 70 -9.90 16.51 -12.11
CA ASP A 70 -9.97 17.97 -12.32
C ASP A 70 -8.96 18.80 -11.50
N GLY A 71 -7.81 18.19 -11.17
CA GLY A 71 -6.75 18.81 -10.37
C GLY A 71 -6.92 18.66 -8.84
N ASP A 72 -8.03 18.10 -8.36
CA ASP A 72 -8.25 17.78 -6.96
C ASP A 72 -7.82 16.33 -6.66
N VAL A 73 -7.06 16.14 -5.58
CA VAL A 73 -6.56 14.83 -5.16
C VAL A 73 -7.31 14.32 -3.93
N THR A 74 -7.95 13.16 -4.07
CA THR A 74 -8.47 12.36 -2.95
C THR A 74 -7.44 11.30 -2.57
N TRP A 75 -6.85 11.42 -1.38
CA TRP A 75 -5.84 10.47 -0.90
C TRP A 75 -6.49 9.24 -0.26
N PHE A 76 -5.93 8.06 -0.52
CA PHE A 76 -6.53 6.79 -0.11
C PHE A 76 -6.38 6.46 1.38
N ASP A 77 -5.51 7.14 2.11
CA ASP A 77 -5.36 6.95 3.56
C ASP A 77 -6.50 7.57 4.37
N GLU A 78 -7.41 8.28 3.68
CA GLU A 78 -8.66 8.84 4.22
C GLU A 78 -9.89 8.03 3.78
N ALA A 79 -9.72 7.08 2.85
CA ALA A 79 -10.79 6.28 2.25
C ALA A 79 -10.98 4.92 2.95
N ALA A 80 -12.20 4.38 2.88
CA ALA A 80 -12.44 2.99 3.25
C ALA A 80 -11.73 2.06 2.24
N ALA A 81 -11.07 1.02 2.75
CA ALA A 81 -10.35 0.09 1.92
C ALA A 81 -10.63 -1.36 2.32
N GLU A 82 -10.90 -2.19 1.32
CA GLU A 82 -10.87 -3.65 1.45
C GLU A 82 -9.64 -4.19 0.73
N GLN A 83 -9.00 -5.19 1.31
CA GLN A 83 -7.80 -5.78 0.73
C GLN A 83 -7.89 -7.30 0.77
N ARG A 84 -7.38 -7.96 -0.27
CA ARG A 84 -7.28 -9.42 -0.38
C ARG A 84 -6.08 -9.83 -1.24
N TYR A 85 -5.74 -11.12 -1.19
CA TYR A 85 -4.91 -11.74 -2.22
C TYR A 85 -5.79 -12.13 -3.40
N VAL A 86 -5.28 -11.99 -4.62
CA VAL A 86 -5.94 -12.50 -5.83
C VAL A 86 -5.58 -13.96 -5.98
N ASP A 87 -6.59 -14.83 -5.87
CA ASP A 87 -6.44 -16.28 -5.94
C ASP A 87 -5.33 -16.80 -5.00
N ASP A 88 -4.62 -17.85 -5.40
CA ASP A 88 -3.46 -18.40 -4.69
C ASP A 88 -2.15 -17.72 -5.14
N THR A 89 -2.14 -16.39 -5.27
CA THR A 89 -0.96 -15.61 -5.70
C THR A 89 -0.50 -14.62 -4.64
N THR A 90 0.65 -13.96 -4.89
CA THR A 90 1.14 -12.86 -4.06
C THR A 90 0.68 -11.48 -4.55
N VAL A 91 -0.24 -11.42 -5.51
CA VAL A 91 -0.85 -10.17 -5.97
C VAL A 91 -1.81 -9.68 -4.89
N VAL A 92 -1.59 -8.47 -4.41
CA VAL A 92 -2.44 -7.82 -3.42
C VAL A 92 -3.42 -6.91 -4.16
N GLU A 93 -4.71 -7.21 -4.07
CA GLU A 93 -5.77 -6.29 -4.49
C GLU A 93 -6.19 -5.43 -3.30
N THR A 94 -6.20 -4.11 -3.50
CA THR A 94 -6.80 -3.14 -2.58
C THR A 94 -7.88 -2.37 -3.32
N VAL A 95 -9.11 -2.42 -2.82
CA VAL A 95 -10.25 -1.65 -3.33
C VAL A 95 -10.43 -0.44 -2.43
N HIS A 96 -10.29 0.75 -3.00
CA HIS A 96 -10.52 2.01 -2.31
C HIS A 96 -11.86 2.58 -2.74
N GLU A 97 -12.76 2.76 -1.79
CA GLU A 97 -14.05 3.43 -2.01
C GLU A 97 -13.91 4.90 -1.64
N THR A 98 -13.99 5.77 -2.65
CA THR A 98 -14.01 7.23 -2.47
C THR A 98 -15.38 7.77 -2.85
N ASP A 99 -15.69 8.99 -2.43
CA ASP A 99 -16.95 9.66 -2.81
C ASP A 99 -17.09 9.87 -4.34
N ARG A 100 -15.99 9.75 -5.09
CA ARG A 100 -15.92 10.03 -6.53
C ARG A 100 -15.84 8.78 -7.41
N ALA A 101 -15.22 7.72 -6.91
CA ALA A 101 -14.97 6.49 -7.65
C ALA A 101 -14.58 5.33 -6.73
N THR A 102 -14.78 4.12 -7.23
CA THR A 102 -14.12 2.91 -6.74
C THR A 102 -12.80 2.71 -7.49
N VAL A 103 -11.68 2.66 -6.77
CA VAL A 103 -10.36 2.39 -7.35
C VAL A 103 -9.90 1.00 -6.94
N ARG A 104 -9.70 0.09 -7.91
CA ARG A 104 -9.11 -1.24 -7.65
C ARG A 104 -7.64 -1.21 -8.02
N ARG A 105 -6.79 -1.34 -7.01
CA ARG A 105 -5.32 -1.34 -7.15
C ARG A 105 -4.75 -2.74 -6.92
N HIS A 106 -3.86 -3.15 -7.81
CA HIS A 106 -3.13 -4.40 -7.74
C HIS A 106 -1.65 -4.10 -7.58
N ASP A 107 -1.05 -4.68 -6.53
CA ASP A 107 0.37 -4.54 -6.23
C ASP A 107 1.03 -5.91 -6.25
N VAL A 108 2.16 -6.03 -6.96
CA VAL A 108 2.94 -7.27 -7.02
C VAL A 108 4.44 -7.01 -7.07
N ALA A 109 5.21 -7.76 -6.29
CA ALA A 109 6.65 -7.83 -6.41
C ALA A 109 7.06 -9.02 -7.31
N LEU A 110 7.79 -8.74 -8.39
CA LEU A 110 8.28 -9.74 -9.35
C LEU A 110 9.80 -9.58 -9.51
N GLY A 111 10.55 -10.56 -9.01
CA GLY A 111 12.01 -10.45 -8.91
C GLY A 111 12.40 -9.23 -8.08
N GLU A 112 13.10 -8.28 -8.70
CA GLU A 112 13.54 -7.04 -8.05
C GLU A 112 12.56 -5.85 -8.28
N ALA A 113 11.53 -6.04 -9.11
CA ALA A 113 10.56 -5.00 -9.44
C ALA A 113 9.34 -5.03 -8.51
N HIS A 114 8.71 -3.86 -8.34
CA HIS A 114 7.36 -3.73 -7.80
C HIS A 114 6.50 -3.07 -8.86
N LEU A 115 5.37 -3.68 -9.18
CA LEU A 115 4.41 -3.18 -10.15
C LEU A 115 3.11 -2.81 -9.44
N THR A 116 2.58 -1.66 -9.80
CA THR A 116 1.24 -1.22 -9.39
C THR A 116 0.41 -1.04 -10.65
N HIS A 117 -0.76 -1.67 -10.68
CA HIS A 117 -1.79 -1.46 -11.69
C HIS A 117 -3.07 -0.97 -11.00
N ALA A 118 -3.83 -0.07 -11.63
CA ALA A 118 -5.11 0.37 -11.09
C ALA A 118 -6.16 0.53 -12.18
N THR A 119 -7.40 0.22 -11.82
CA THR A 119 -8.59 0.56 -12.59
C THR A 119 -9.47 1.51 -11.78
N ILE A 120 -10.16 2.42 -12.47
CA ILE A 120 -11.01 3.44 -11.86
C ILE A 120 -12.42 3.25 -12.42
N ASP A 121 -13.38 3.02 -11.54
CA ASP A 121 -14.80 3.03 -11.87
C ASP A 121 -15.44 4.27 -11.22
N PRO A 122 -15.80 5.30 -12.01
CA PRO A 122 -16.50 6.47 -11.49
C PRO A 122 -17.81 6.08 -10.78
N ALA A 123 -18.15 6.80 -9.71
CA ALA A 123 -19.44 6.63 -9.06
C ALA A 123 -20.59 6.98 -10.02
N GLU A 124 -21.80 6.43 -9.81
CA GLU A 124 -22.93 6.63 -10.73
C GLU A 124 -23.29 8.12 -10.96
N ASP A 125 -23.12 8.95 -9.93
CA ASP A 125 -23.39 10.40 -9.97
C ASP A 125 -22.11 11.24 -10.17
N ALA A 126 -21.00 10.63 -10.58
CA ALA A 126 -19.74 11.32 -10.80
C ALA A 126 -19.82 12.25 -12.02
N ALA A 127 -19.31 13.47 -11.86
CA ALA A 127 -19.28 14.48 -12.91
C ALA A 127 -17.99 14.44 -13.76
N PHE A 128 -17.40 13.26 -13.96
CA PHE A 128 -16.18 13.05 -14.76
C PHE A 128 -16.19 11.66 -15.41
N ASP A 129 -15.54 11.52 -16.57
CA ASP A 129 -15.31 10.21 -17.19
C ASP A 129 -14.02 9.57 -16.62
N ALA A 130 -13.92 8.25 -16.63
CA ALA A 130 -12.75 7.55 -16.08
C ALA A 130 -11.41 7.99 -16.69
N ASP A 131 -11.42 8.43 -17.96
CA ASP A 131 -10.25 8.92 -18.69
C ASP A 131 -9.77 10.30 -18.22
N ASP A 132 -10.62 11.07 -17.52
CA ASP A 132 -10.28 12.35 -16.89
C ASP A 132 -9.61 12.17 -15.53
N ALA A 133 -9.64 10.94 -15.00
CA ALA A 133 -9.06 10.60 -13.71
C ALA A 133 -7.66 9.99 -13.86
N SER A 134 -6.80 10.27 -12.87
CA SER A 134 -5.47 9.67 -12.81
C SER A 134 -5.13 9.16 -11.42
N LEU A 135 -4.45 8.01 -11.38
CA LEU A 135 -3.78 7.54 -10.18
C LEU A 135 -2.52 8.39 -9.97
N VAL A 136 -2.43 9.05 -8.82
CA VAL A 136 -1.25 9.84 -8.44
C VAL A 136 -0.50 9.19 -7.28
N VAL A 137 0.82 9.38 -7.28
CA VAL A 137 1.71 8.91 -6.21
C VAL A 137 2.64 10.03 -5.75
N TYR A 138 2.86 10.12 -4.43
CA TYR A 138 3.80 11.03 -3.78
C TYR A 138 4.80 10.28 -2.89
#